data_AF-A0A7V8ZL63-F1
#
_entry.id   AF-A0A7V8ZL63-F1
#
_cell.length_a   1.000
_cell.length_b   1.000
_cell.length_c   1.000
_cell.angle_alpha   90.00
_cell.angle_beta   90.00
_cell.angle_gamma   90.00
#
_symmetry.space_group_name_H-M   'P 1'
#
loop_
_entity.id
_entity.type
_entity.pdbx_description
1 polymer ?
#
loop_
_entity_poly.entity_id
_entity_poly.type
_entity_poly.pdbx_seq_one_letter_code
_entity_poly.pdbx_strand_id
1 'polypeptide(L)'
;PVAPRSRAGAPDSLDLQERQLLAACLGAPEPGARVLAELDPEQELSTPLNRRALAHLREHLTTPARGLDDDPELGALVAELVNRAGQLSASAAGLEAESIKLRIVRLDRRIAGLRAAGGGDIATLARERDVLKRDLDRAVERLMEAELG
;
A
#
# COMPACT_ATOMS: atom_id res chain seq x y z
N PRO A 1 33.83 -16.71 5.28
CA PRO A 1 32.85 -15.60 5.37
C PRO A 1 31.43 -16.12 5.16
N VAL A 2 30.63 -16.19 6.22
CA VAL A 2 29.23 -16.64 6.17
C VAL A 2 28.37 -15.43 5.79
N ALA A 3 27.65 -15.51 4.68
CA ALA A 3 26.70 -14.47 4.27
C ALA A 3 25.61 -14.29 5.35
N PRO A 4 25.15 -13.06 5.63
CA PRO A 4 24.03 -12.87 6.54
C PRO A 4 22.79 -13.53 5.92
N ARG A 5 22.29 -14.57 6.60
CA ARG A 5 20.98 -15.16 6.32
C ARG A 5 19.94 -14.07 6.54
N SER A 6 19.35 -13.55 5.46
CA SER A 6 18.12 -12.78 5.51
C SER A 6 17.14 -13.52 6.42
N ARG A 7 16.54 -12.82 7.40
CA ARG A 7 15.52 -13.40 8.28
C ARG A 7 14.31 -13.83 7.43
N ALA A 8 14.33 -15.05 6.93
CA ALA A 8 13.20 -15.71 6.30
C ALA A 8 12.12 -15.86 7.38
N GLY A 9 11.12 -14.99 7.36
CA GLY A 9 10.01 -15.04 8.33
C GLY A 9 9.40 -13.69 8.69
N ALA A 10 10.04 -12.56 8.37
CA ALA A 10 9.34 -11.28 8.43
C ALA A 10 8.40 -11.16 7.23
N PRO A 11 7.11 -10.82 7.42
CA PRO A 11 6.22 -10.56 6.29
C PRO A 11 6.81 -9.44 5.41
N ASP A 12 6.70 -9.57 4.09
CA ASP A 12 7.20 -8.56 3.15
C ASP A 12 6.49 -7.24 3.44
N SER A 13 7.25 -6.25 3.90
CA SER A 13 6.71 -4.94 4.29
C SER A 13 6.02 -4.24 3.13
N LEU A 14 6.43 -4.55 1.88
CA LEU A 14 5.80 -3.98 0.70
C LEU A 14 4.42 -4.59 0.48
N ASP A 15 4.28 -5.92 0.49
CA ASP A 15 2.99 -6.60 0.36
C ASP A 15 2.00 -6.15 1.44
N LEU A 16 2.47 -6.05 2.69
CA LEU A 16 1.64 -5.55 3.79
C LEU A 16 1.12 -4.13 3.56
N GLN A 17 1.99 -3.23 3.07
CA GLN A 17 1.62 -1.84 2.82
C GLN A 17 0.74 -1.69 1.58
N GLU A 18 0.91 -2.53 0.56
CA GLU A 18 0.00 -2.60 -0.60
C GLU A 18 -1.41 -2.98 -0.16
N ARG A 19 -1.55 -4.02 0.68
CA ARG A 19 -2.85 -4.39 1.27
C ARG A 19 -3.43 -3.27 2.12
N GLN A 20 -2.59 -2.51 2.82
CA GLN A 20 -3.04 -1.37 3.62
C GLN A 20 -3.64 -0.25 2.74
N LEU A 21 -3.02 0.03 1.59
CA LEU A 21 -3.56 0.97 0.61
C LEU A 21 -4.89 0.48 0.03
N LEU A 22 -4.98 -0.79 -0.35
CA LEU A 22 -6.22 -1.37 -0.90
C LEU A 22 -7.36 -1.32 0.13
N ALA A 23 -7.07 -1.60 1.40
CA ALA A 23 -8.02 -1.45 2.49
C ALA A 23 -8.44 0.02 2.73
N ALA A 24 -7.51 0.97 2.61
CA ALA A 24 -7.84 2.40 2.71
C ALA A 24 -8.77 2.85 1.56
N CYS A 25 -8.59 2.31 0.36
CA CYS A 25 -9.49 2.59 -0.77
C CYS A 25 -10.93 2.09 -0.50
N LEU A 26 -11.07 0.94 0.16
CA LEU A 26 -12.36 0.43 0.63
C LEU A 26 -12.97 1.30 1.73
N GLY A 27 -12.14 1.81 2.65
CA GLY A 27 -12.58 2.68 3.74
C GLY A 27 -13.06 4.05 3.25
N ALA A 28 -12.48 4.57 2.17
CA ALA A 28 -12.88 5.84 1.55
C ALA A 28 -13.22 5.66 0.06
N PRO A 29 -14.38 5.07 -0.31
CA PRO A 29 -14.66 4.63 -1.67
C PRO A 29 -14.59 5.72 -2.75
N GLU A 30 -15.06 6.93 -2.46
CA GLU A 30 -15.06 8.02 -3.45
C GLU A 30 -13.64 8.46 -3.85
N PRO A 31 -12.75 8.89 -2.92
CA PRO A 31 -11.36 9.16 -3.26
C PRO A 31 -10.57 7.88 -3.60
N GLY A 32 -10.94 6.73 -3.02
CA GLY A 32 -10.33 5.42 -3.25
C GLY A 32 -10.47 4.95 -4.70
N ALA A 33 -11.62 5.18 -5.33
CA ALA A 33 -11.83 4.83 -6.74
C ALA A 33 -10.81 5.51 -7.67
N ARG A 34 -10.43 6.76 -7.38
CA ARG A 34 -9.44 7.50 -8.17
C ARG A 34 -8.05 6.90 -8.02
N VAL A 35 -7.65 6.62 -6.78
CA VAL A 35 -6.37 5.95 -6.49
C VAL A 35 -6.31 4.60 -7.20
N LEU A 36 -7.33 3.77 -7.05
CA LEU A 36 -7.37 2.47 -7.72
C LEU A 36 -7.29 2.60 -9.25
N ALA A 37 -7.93 3.59 -9.87
CA ALA A 37 -7.87 3.81 -11.31
C ALA A 37 -6.46 4.18 -11.81
N GLU A 38 -5.67 4.91 -11.01
CA GLU A 38 -4.34 5.40 -11.39
C GLU A 38 -3.22 4.37 -11.17
N LEU A 39 -3.40 3.39 -10.28
CA LEU A 39 -2.39 2.36 -10.00
C LEU A 39 -2.10 1.48 -11.23
N ASP A 40 -0.87 1.43 -11.71
CA ASP A 40 -0.42 0.39 -12.64
C ASP A 40 -0.15 -0.94 -11.89
N PRO A 41 -0.99 -1.98 -12.01
CA PRO A 41 -0.83 -3.23 -11.25
C PRO A 41 0.56 -3.89 -11.42
N GLU A 42 1.16 -3.81 -12.60
CA GLU A 42 2.41 -4.51 -12.90
C GLU A 42 3.63 -3.81 -12.30
N GLN A 43 3.57 -2.47 -12.24
CA GLN A 43 4.66 -1.65 -11.70
C GLN A 43 4.49 -1.38 -10.20
N GLU A 44 3.24 -1.34 -9.72
CA GLU A 44 2.89 -0.86 -8.40
C GLU A 44 2.65 -1.99 -7.39
N LEU A 45 2.29 -3.19 -7.83
CA LEU A 45 1.95 -4.29 -6.92
C LEU A 45 2.92 -5.47 -7.05
N SER A 46 3.43 -5.87 -5.90
CA SER A 46 4.49 -6.85 -5.75
C SER A 46 4.03 -8.30 -5.90
N THR A 47 2.74 -8.57 -5.66
CA THR A 47 2.19 -9.93 -5.70
C THR A 47 1.05 -10.08 -6.72
N PRO A 48 0.93 -11.23 -7.41
CA PRO A 48 -0.20 -11.50 -8.30
C PRO A 48 -1.55 -11.42 -7.59
N LEU A 49 -1.60 -11.81 -6.32
CA LEU A 49 -2.81 -11.75 -5.51
C LEU A 49 -3.27 -10.29 -5.27
N ASN A 50 -2.36 -9.37 -4.94
CA ASN A 50 -2.70 -7.95 -4.82
C ASN A 50 -3.16 -7.36 -6.15
N ARG A 51 -2.59 -7.79 -7.28
CA ARG A 51 -3.03 -7.35 -8.62
C ARG A 51 -4.46 -7.78 -8.94
N ARG A 52 -4.80 -9.03 -8.64
CA ARG A 52 -6.19 -9.51 -8.75
C ARG A 52 -7.13 -8.72 -7.85
N ALA A 53 -6.70 -8.44 -6.61
CA ALA A 53 -7.48 -7.60 -5.70
C ALA A 53 -7.69 -6.17 -6.22
N LEU A 54 -6.66 -5.53 -6.79
CA LEU A 54 -6.81 -4.23 -7.44
C LEU A 54 -7.80 -4.29 -8.60
N ALA A 55 -7.66 -5.26 -9.50
CA ALA A 55 -8.58 -5.43 -10.63
C ALA A 55 -10.03 -5.61 -10.16
N HIS A 56 -10.22 -6.45 -9.14
CA HIS A 56 -11.52 -6.68 -8.51
C HIS A 56 -12.11 -5.41 -7.90
N LEU A 57 -11.33 -4.69 -7.10
CA LEU A 57 -11.78 -3.49 -6.40
C LEU A 57 -12.09 -2.32 -7.34
N ARG A 58 -11.49 -2.26 -8.53
CA ARG A 58 -11.87 -1.27 -9.55
C ARG A 58 -13.31 -1.43 -10.02
N GLU A 59 -13.81 -2.66 -10.06
CA GLU A 59 -15.16 -2.99 -10.53
C GLU A 59 -16.17 -3.07 -9.37
N HIS A 60 -15.71 -3.47 -8.19
CA HIS A 60 -16.56 -3.85 -7.06
C HIS A 60 -16.32 -3.06 -5.78
N LEU A 61 -15.78 -1.84 -5.86
CA LEU A 61 -15.34 -1.08 -4.68
C LEU A 61 -16.41 -0.95 -3.57
N THR A 62 -17.66 -0.69 -3.94
CA THR A 62 -18.79 -0.54 -3.00
C THR A 62 -19.48 -1.87 -2.66
N THR A 63 -19.17 -2.94 -3.38
CA THR A 63 -19.73 -4.28 -3.18
C THR A 63 -18.63 -5.35 -3.26
N PRO A 64 -17.57 -5.24 -2.42
CA PRO A 64 -16.34 -6.00 -2.62
C PRO A 64 -16.52 -7.52 -2.51
N ALA A 65 -17.56 -7.99 -1.81
CA ALA A 65 -17.85 -9.42 -1.68
C ALA A 65 -18.46 -10.07 -2.95
N ARG A 66 -18.87 -9.28 -3.95
CA ARG A 66 -19.59 -9.77 -5.12
C ARG A 66 -18.66 -10.56 -6.06
N GLY A 67 -19.06 -11.73 -6.53
CA GLY A 67 -18.38 -12.45 -7.62
C GLY A 67 -17.06 -13.12 -7.24
N LEU A 68 -16.90 -13.51 -5.97
CA LEU A 68 -15.68 -14.13 -5.45
C LEU A 68 -15.73 -15.67 -5.38
N ASP A 69 -16.87 -16.28 -5.74
CA ASP A 69 -17.12 -17.71 -5.56
C ASP A 69 -16.14 -18.61 -6.33
N ASP A 70 -15.64 -18.13 -7.47
CA ASP A 70 -14.70 -18.84 -8.35
C ASP A 70 -13.22 -18.67 -7.95
N ASP A 71 -12.90 -17.73 -7.05
CA ASP A 71 -11.53 -17.46 -6.60
C ASP A 71 -11.48 -17.36 -5.06
N PRO A 72 -11.43 -18.49 -4.34
CA PRO A 72 -11.43 -18.51 -2.87
C PRO A 72 -10.24 -17.78 -2.24
N GLU A 73 -9.09 -17.74 -2.91
CA GLU A 73 -7.90 -17.05 -2.43
C GLU A 73 -8.08 -15.53 -2.49
N LEU A 74 -8.60 -15.02 -3.62
CA LEU A 74 -9.00 -13.62 -3.74
C LEU A 74 -10.10 -13.29 -2.73
N GLY A 75 -11.08 -14.19 -2.55
CA GLY A 75 -12.16 -14.01 -1.60
C GLY A 75 -11.67 -13.83 -0.16
N ALA A 76 -10.71 -14.66 0.26
CA ALA A 76 -10.07 -14.53 1.57
C ALA A 76 -9.32 -13.20 1.72
N LEU A 77 -8.56 -12.78 0.71
CA LEU A 77 -7.88 -11.48 0.75
C LEU A 77 -8.89 -10.32 0.80
N VAL A 78 -9.93 -10.33 -0.01
CA VAL A 78 -10.93 -9.26 0.00
C VAL A 78 -11.64 -9.18 1.35
N ALA A 79 -11.96 -10.30 1.98
CA ALA A 79 -12.50 -10.32 3.34
C ALA A 79 -11.52 -9.71 4.37
N GLU A 80 -10.22 -10.03 4.26
CA GLU A 80 -9.16 -9.40 5.06
C GLU A 80 -9.12 -7.88 4.86
N LEU A 81 -9.17 -7.42 3.61
CA LEU A 81 -9.14 -5.99 3.26
C LEU A 81 -10.36 -5.24 3.79
N VAL A 82 -11.55 -5.82 3.70
CA VAL A 82 -12.79 -5.26 4.27
C VAL A 82 -12.69 -5.14 5.79
N ASN A 83 -12.15 -6.15 6.47
CA ASN A 83 -11.95 -6.09 7.92
C ASN A 83 -10.97 -4.96 8.30
N ARG A 84 -9.82 -4.89 7.61
CA ARG A 84 -8.84 -3.81 7.80
C ARG A 84 -9.43 -2.43 7.53
N ALA A 85 -10.24 -2.29 6.48
CA ALA A 85 -10.91 -1.03 6.14
C ALA A 85 -11.79 -0.52 7.30
N GLY A 86 -12.46 -1.42 8.02
CA GLY A 86 -13.25 -1.08 9.21
C GLY A 86 -12.42 -0.63 10.41
N GLN A 87 -11.10 -0.82 10.41
CA GLN A 87 -10.18 -0.33 11.45
C GLN A 87 -9.47 0.97 11.06
N LEU A 88 -9.63 1.41 9.81
CA LEU A 88 -8.98 2.60 9.28
C LEU A 88 -9.90 3.81 9.38
N SER A 89 -9.27 4.98 9.40
CA SER A 89 -9.97 6.24 9.17
C SER A 89 -10.51 6.27 7.75
N ALA A 90 -11.83 6.29 7.62
CA ALA A 90 -12.57 6.36 6.37
C ALA A 90 -12.53 7.78 5.75
N SER A 91 -11.33 8.37 5.64
CA SER A 91 -11.13 9.75 5.23
C SER A 91 -10.14 9.87 4.08
N ALA A 92 -10.25 10.95 3.31
CA ALA A 92 -9.29 11.26 2.25
C ALA A 92 -7.86 11.44 2.80
N ALA A 93 -7.73 12.00 4.02
CA ALA A 93 -6.44 12.15 4.71
C ALA A 93 -5.83 10.79 5.09
N GLY A 94 -6.66 9.84 5.56
CA GLY A 94 -6.22 8.47 5.85
C GLY A 94 -5.71 7.76 4.58
N LEU A 95 -6.45 7.88 3.49
CA LEU A 95 -6.03 7.33 2.19
C LEU A 95 -4.74 7.98 1.66
N GLU A 96 -4.59 9.30 1.79
CA GLU A 96 -3.36 10.01 1.43
C GLU A 96 -2.16 9.49 2.23
N ALA A 97 -2.31 9.32 3.55
CA ALA A 97 -1.26 8.81 4.41
C ALA A 97 -0.82 7.39 3.99
N GLU A 98 -1.77 6.48 3.71
CA GLU A 98 -1.44 5.13 3.24
C GLU A 98 -0.77 5.10 1.85
N SER A 99 -1.16 6.02 0.97
CA SER A 99 -0.54 6.20 -0.35
C SER A 99 0.93 6.66 -0.22
N ILE A 100 1.21 7.60 0.69
CA ILE A 100 2.57 8.08 0.96
C ILE A 100 3.43 6.98 1.60
N LYS A 101 2.89 6.23 2.58
CA LYS A 101 3.60 5.11 3.21
C LYS A 101 4.02 4.05 2.18
N LEU A 102 3.15 3.70 1.23
CA LEU A 102 3.51 2.76 0.16
C LEU A 102 4.69 3.25 -0.68
N ARG A 103 4.69 4.53 -1.07
CA ARG A 103 5.80 5.14 -1.83
C ARG A 103 7.11 5.11 -1.05
N ILE A 104 7.07 5.36 0.26
CA ILE A 104 8.24 5.26 1.14
C ILE A 104 8.79 3.82 1.16
N VAL A 105 7.94 2.82 1.39
CA VAL A 105 8.36 1.42 1.46
C VAL A 105 8.98 0.96 0.13
N ARG A 106 8.42 1.39 -1.01
CA ARG A 106 9.01 1.12 -2.33
C ARG A 106 10.39 1.75 -2.50
N LEU A 107 10.57 3.01 -2.10
CA LEU A 107 11.88 3.67 -2.16
C LEU A 107 12.90 2.97 -1.25
N ASP A 108 12.51 2.59 -0.03
CA ASP A 108 13.40 1.87 0.88
C ASP A 108 13.84 0.51 0.29
N ARG A 109 12.92 -0.22 -0.36
CA ARG A 109 13.25 -1.47 -1.08
C ARG A 109 14.20 -1.22 -2.25
N ARG A 110 13.97 -0.16 -3.04
CA ARG A 110 14.84 0.24 -4.16
C ARG A 110 16.24 0.59 -3.67
N ILE A 111 16.35 1.38 -2.60
CA ILE A 111 17.61 1.75 -1.96
C ILE A 111 18.35 0.51 -1.46
N ALA A 112 17.65 -0.42 -0.78
CA ALA A 112 18.23 -1.66 -0.31
C ALA A 112 18.79 -2.51 -1.46
N GLY A 113 18.05 -2.61 -2.57
CA GLY A 113 18.50 -3.29 -3.79
C GLY A 113 19.77 -2.68 -4.39
N LEU A 114 19.81 -1.35 -4.54
CA LEU A 114 20.99 -0.63 -5.05
C LEU A 114 22.23 -0.79 -4.15
N ARG A 115 22.04 -0.74 -2.83
CA ARG A 115 23.11 -1.00 -1.86
C ARG A 115 23.68 -2.41 -2.02
N ALA A 116 22.83 -3.41 -2.17
CA ALA A 116 23.26 -4.79 -2.35
C ALA A 116 23.99 -5.00 -3.69
N ALA A 117 23.59 -4.28 -4.74
CA ALA A 117 24.22 -4.31 -6.06
C ALA A 117 25.51 -3.48 -6.16
N GLY A 118 25.83 -2.66 -5.15
CA GLY A 118 27.04 -1.83 -5.11
C GLY A 118 27.04 -0.66 -6.12
N GLY A 119 25.87 -0.17 -6.54
CA GLY A 119 25.78 0.88 -7.56
C GLY A 119 24.49 1.70 -7.52
N GLY A 120 24.45 2.74 -8.35
CA GLY A 120 23.30 3.65 -8.49
C GLY A 120 23.31 4.86 -7.54
N ASP A 121 22.43 5.82 -7.83
CA ASP A 121 22.32 7.07 -7.07
C ASP A 121 21.42 6.91 -5.84
N ILE A 122 21.96 6.28 -4.80
CA ILE A 122 21.29 6.11 -3.50
C ILE A 122 20.97 7.47 -2.84
N ALA A 123 21.82 8.48 -3.08
CA ALA A 123 21.66 9.79 -2.45
C ALA A 123 20.41 10.52 -2.95
N THR A 124 20.11 10.42 -4.25
CA THR A 124 18.87 10.98 -4.82
C THR A 124 17.63 10.29 -4.26
N LEU A 125 17.59 8.95 -4.24
CA LEU A 125 16.45 8.22 -3.67
C LEU A 125 16.25 8.50 -2.18
N ALA A 126 17.34 8.68 -1.42
CA ALA A 126 17.26 9.03 -0.01
C ALA A 126 16.63 10.42 0.20
N ARG A 127 16.99 11.41 -0.62
CA ARG A 127 16.37 12.75 -0.59
C ARG A 127 14.89 12.70 -0.92
N GLU A 128 14.49 11.96 -1.95
CA GLU A 128 13.08 11.76 -2.31
C GLU A 128 12.28 11.14 -1.17
N ARG A 129 12.82 10.10 -0.53
CA ARG A 129 12.19 9.47 0.63
C ARG A 129 12.03 10.44 1.79
N ASP A 130 13.04 11.29 2.05
CA ASP A 130 12.98 12.26 3.14
C ASP A 130 11.95 13.37 2.88
N VAL A 131 11.68 13.71 1.61
CA VAL A 131 10.56 14.58 1.23
C VAL A 131 9.24 13.88 1.54
N LEU A 132 9.07 12.63 1.13
CA LEU A 132 7.84 11.86 1.40
C LEU A 132 7.57 11.68 2.89
N LYS A 133 8.61 11.53 3.72
CA LYS A 133 8.43 11.46 5.18
C LYS A 133 7.84 12.75 5.74
N ARG A 134 8.30 13.91 5.28
CA ARG A 134 7.72 15.20 5.68
C ARG A 134 6.30 15.40 5.14
N ASP A 135 6.01 14.87 3.95
CA ASP A 135 4.64 14.86 3.42
C ASP A 135 3.73 13.96 4.27
N LEU A 136 4.24 12.81 4.71
CA LEU A 136 3.51 11.89 5.59
C LEU A 136 3.20 12.54 6.94
N ASP A 137 4.19 13.20 7.56
CA ASP A 137 3.99 13.89 8.84
C ASP A 137 2.83 14.90 8.73
N ARG A 138 2.81 15.71 7.65
CA ARG A 138 1.72 16.65 7.36
C ARG A 138 0.37 15.97 7.10
N ALA A 139 0.36 14.83 6.40
CA ALA A 139 -0.88 14.10 6.14
C ALA A 139 -1.46 13.51 7.44
N VAL A 140 -0.60 13.02 8.33
CA VAL A 140 -0.98 12.50 9.66
C VAL A 140 -1.51 13.62 10.55
N GLU A 141 -0.90 14.82 10.53
CA GLU A 141 -1.44 16.00 11.21
C GLU A 141 -2.86 16.33 10.76
N ARG A 142 -3.09 16.42 9.44
CA ARG A 142 -4.44 16.65 8.89
C ARG A 142 -5.45 15.54 9.25
N LEU A 143 -4.98 14.30 9.30
CA LEU A 143 -5.81 13.16 9.70
C LEU A 143 -6.26 13.31 11.16
N MET A 144 -5.33 13.63 12.07
CA MET A 144 -5.66 13.85 13.48
C MET A 144 -6.62 15.03 13.66
N GLU A 145 -6.43 16.12 12.92
CA GLU A 145 -7.35 17.27 12.93
C GLU A 145 -8.76 16.88 12.45
N ALA A 146 -8.86 16.06 11.40
CA ALA A 146 -10.14 15.59 10.87
C ALA A 146 -10.87 14.60 11.79
N GLU A 147 -10.16 13.88 12.65
CA GLU A 147 -10.75 12.95 13.63
C GLU A 147 -11.20 13.64 14.93
N LEU A 148 -10.67 14.84 15.19
CA LEU A 148 -10.98 15.63 16.39
C LEU A 148 -12.09 16.68 16.18
N GLY A 149 -12.46 16.97 14.93
CA GLY A 149 -13.51 17.93 14.55
C GLY A 149 -14.84 17.26 14.23
#